data_AF-A0A2K3JNJ8-F1
#
_entry.id   AF-A0A2K3JNJ8-F1
#
_cell.length_a   1.000
_cell.length_b   1.000
_cell.length_c   1.000
_cell.angle_alpha   90.00
_cell.angle_beta   90.00
_cell.angle_gamma   90.00
#
_symmetry.space_group_name_H-M   'P 1'
#
loop_
_entity.id
_entity.type
_entity.pdbx_description
1 polymer ?
#
loop_
_entity_poly.entity_id
_entity_poly.type
_entity_poly.pdbx_seq_one_letter_code
_entity_poly.pdbx_strand_id
1 'polypeptide(L)' 'MVLAGKLSTELGIKTPTERFFKLFNSELHEMQNICERVHQTKLHEGDDWQDTDTVKHWTYVI' A
#
# COMPACT_ATOMS: atom_id res chain seq x y z
N MET A 1 26.42 -8.98 -12.31
CA MET A 1 26.44 -8.05 -11.16
C MET A 1 25.11 -8.18 -10.45
N VAL A 2 25.09 -8.41 -9.15
CA VAL A 2 23.84 -8.35 -8.38
C VAL A 2 24.07 -7.39 -7.23
N LEU A 3 23.53 -6.18 -7.38
CA LEU A 3 23.26 -5.27 -6.27
C LEU A 3 21.87 -5.67 -5.74
N ALA A 4 21.83 -6.63 -4.81
CA ALA A 4 20.61 -7.02 -4.11
C ALA A 4 20.82 -6.96 -2.59
N GLY A 5 19.80 -6.49 -1.88
CA GLY A 5 19.75 -6.45 -0.42
C GLY A 5 18.31 -6.58 0.06
N LYS A 6 18.13 -7.06 1.29
CA LYS A 6 16.82 -7.18 1.95
C LYS A 6 16.87 -6.43 3.28
N LEU A 7 15.91 -5.54 3.49
CA LEU A 7 15.64 -4.92 4.78
C LEU A 7 14.30 -5.44 5.31
N SER A 8 14.19 -5.66 6.62
CA SER A 8 12.96 -6.12 7.26
C SER A 8 12.85 -5.51 8.65
N THR A 9 11.63 -5.18 9.06
CA THR A 9 11.31 -4.60 10.37
C THR A 9 9.98 -5.16 10.85
N GLU A 10 9.78 -5.19 12.15
CA GLU A 10 8.53 -5.63 12.79
C GLU A 10 8.04 -4.51 13.71
N LEU A 11 6.74 -4.23 13.67
CA LEU A 11 6.09 -3.19 14.46
C LEU A 11 4.78 -3.73 15.01
N GLY A 12 4.53 -3.53 16.31
CA GLY A 12 3.24 -3.84 16.91
C GLY A 12 2.19 -2.80 16.54
N ILE A 13 1.00 -3.26 16.13
CA ILE A 13 -0.15 -2.39 15.85
C ILE A 13 -1.26 -2.59 16.88
N LYS A 14 -2.00 -1.52 17.18
CA LYS A 14 -3.19 -1.58 18.04
C LYS A 14 -4.50 -1.81 17.27
N THR A 15 -4.44 -1.67 15.94
CA THR A 15 -5.58 -1.87 15.04
C THR A 15 -5.80 -3.36 14.80
N PRO A 16 -7.07 -3.83 14.65
CA PRO A 16 -7.35 -5.20 14.24
C PRO A 16 -6.61 -5.58 12.95
N THR A 17 -6.00 -6.76 12.93
CA THR A 17 -5.20 -7.25 11.80
C THR A 17 -5.99 -7.29 10.49
N GLU A 18 -7.26 -7.70 10.54
CA GLU A 18 -8.14 -7.76 9.38
C GLU A 18 -8.31 -6.38 8.73
N ARG A 19 -8.55 -5.35 9.55
CA ARG A 19 -8.69 -3.98 9.05
C ARG A 19 -7.39 -3.45 8.46
N PHE A 20 -6.26 -3.74 9.10
CA PHE A 20 -4.95 -3.36 8.59
C PHE A 20 -4.65 -4.05 7.25
N PHE A 21 -4.92 -5.35 7.15
CA PHE A 21 -4.74 -6.11 5.91
C PHE A 21 -5.65 -5.60 4.78
N LYS A 22 -6.93 -5.32 5.08
CA LYS A 22 -7.90 -4.81 4.10
C LYS A 22 -7.42 -3.51 3.44
N LEU A 23 -6.80 -2.61 4.21
CA LEU A 23 -6.22 -1.38 3.69
C LEU A 23 -5.21 -1.63 2.56
N PHE A 24 -4.30 -2.58 2.71
CA PHE A 24 -3.31 -2.88 1.68
C PHE A 24 -3.85 -3.75 0.54
N ASN A 25 -4.82 -4.61 0.85
CA ASN A 25 -5.36 -5.58 -0.09
C ASN A 25 -6.31 -4.91 -1.10
N SER A 26 -7.36 -4.25 -0.62
CA SER A 26 -8.47 -3.74 -1.46
C SER A 26 -8.79 -2.26 -1.27
N GLU A 27 -8.38 -1.64 -0.15
CA GLU A 27 -8.72 -0.25 0.17
C GLU A 27 -7.53 0.72 0.05
N LEU A 28 -6.53 0.41 -0.80
CA LEU A 28 -5.29 1.21 -0.86
C LEU A 28 -5.57 2.68 -1.27
N HIS A 29 -6.68 2.96 -1.96
CA HIS A 29 -7.11 4.32 -2.27
C HIS A 29 -7.42 5.18 -1.03
N GLU A 30 -7.71 4.58 0.12
CA GLU A 30 -7.93 5.31 1.36
C GLU A 30 -6.63 5.79 2.00
N MET A 31 -5.47 5.27 1.57
CA MET A 31 -4.18 5.63 2.14
C MET A 31 -3.86 7.12 2.01
N GLN A 32 -4.34 7.77 0.94
CA GLN A 32 -4.22 9.23 0.77
C GLN A 32 -5.03 10.04 1.81
N ASN A 33 -6.09 9.45 2.39
CA ASN A 33 -6.92 10.08 3.40
C ASN A 33 -6.40 9.81 4.83
N ILE A 34 -5.58 8.77 5.00
CA ILE A 34 -5.06 8.32 6.30
C ILE A 34 -3.64 8.84 6.55
N CYS A 35 -2.80 8.91 5.51
CA CYS A 35 -1.39 9.24 5.62
C CYS A 35 -1.12 10.63 5.05
N GLU A 36 -0.72 11.59 5.89
CA GLU A 36 -0.43 12.98 5.49
C GLU A 36 0.60 13.10 4.33
N ARG A 37 1.52 12.14 4.24
CA ARG A 37 2.61 12.16 3.26
C ARG A 37 2.27 11.48 1.94
N VAL A 38 1.09 10.87 1.83
CA VAL A 38 0.60 10.20 0.63
C VAL A 38 -0.43 11.11 0.00
N HIS A 39 -0.14 11.66 -1.17
CA HIS A 39 -0.98 12.70 -1.75
C HIS A 39 -2.13 12.12 -2.57
N GLN A 40 -1.83 11.10 -3.37
CA GLN A 40 -2.81 10.48 -4.25
C GLN A 40 -2.48 9.02 -4.46
N THR A 41 -3.52 8.21 -4.52
CA THR A 41 -3.51 6.78 -4.83
C THR A 41 -4.49 6.52 -5.97
N LYS A 42 -4.07 5.73 -6.96
CA LYS A 42 -4.89 5.40 -8.14
C LYS A 42 -4.67 3.94 -8.56
N LEU A 43 -5.73 3.29 -9.02
CA LEU A 43 -5.65 2.06 -9.79
C LEU A 43 -5.23 2.43 -11.21
N HIS A 44 -4.01 2.06 -11.59
CA HIS A 44 -3.45 2.39 -12.90
C HIS A 44 -3.87 1.37 -13.97
N GLU A 45 -3.88 0.09 -13.60
CA GLU A 45 -4.29 -1.04 -14.45
C GLU A 45 -5.05 -2.06 -13.59
N GLY A 46 -6.08 -2.67 -14.18
CA GLY A 46 -6.96 -3.65 -13.54
C GLY A 46 -8.38 -3.11 -13.28
N ASP A 47 -9.30 -4.04 -13.01
CA ASP A 47 -10.73 -3.73 -12.79
C ASP A 47 -11.07 -3.54 -11.30
N ASP A 48 -10.29 -4.16 -10.40
CA ASP A 48 -10.46 -4.06 -8.95
C ASP A 48 -9.11 -3.81 -8.25
N TRP A 49 -9.14 -3.34 -7.01
CA TRP A 49 -7.92 -3.17 -6.20
C TRP A 49 -7.37 -4.50 -5.69
N GLN A 50 -8.20 -5.52 -5.58
CA GLN A 50 -7.89 -6.83 -5.04
C GLN A 50 -7.70 -7.86 -6.15
N ASP A 51 -6.80 -7.59 -7.08
CA ASP A 51 -6.41 -8.55 -8.11
C ASP A 51 -4.88 -8.60 -8.23
N THR A 52 -4.37 -9.78 -8.57
CA THR A 52 -2.95 -10.15 -8.57
C THR A 52 -2.17 -9.40 -9.64
N ASP A 53 -2.82 -9.07 -10.75
CA ASP A 53 -2.20 -8.39 -11.90
C ASP A 53 -2.50 -6.88 -11.95
N THR A 54 -2.84 -6.28 -10.81
CA THR A 54 -3.16 -4.85 -10.73
C THR A 54 -1.91 -3.99 -10.59
N VAL A 55 -1.91 -2.86 -11.29
CA VAL A 55 -0.88 -1.83 -11.13
C VAL A 55 -1.48 -0.68 -10.32
N LYS A 56 -0.91 -0.42 -9.15
CA LYS A 56 -1.31 0.67 -8.26
C LYS A 56 -0.25 1.77 -8.30
N HIS A 57 -0.67 3.02 -8.48
CA HIS A 57 0.23 4.18 -8.50
C HIS A 57 -0.13 5.09 -7.31
N TRP A 58 0.86 5.42 -6.49
CA TRP A 58 0.74 6.48 -5.50
C TRP A 58 1.90 7.48 -5.55
N THR A 59 1.63 8.72 -5.12
CA THR A 59 2.64 9.77 -4.98
C THR A 59 2.84 10.12 -3.50
N TYR A 60 4.08 10.39 -3.10
CA TYR A 60 4.43 10.67 -1.70
C TYR A 60 5.64 11.61 -1.58
N VAL A 61 5.86 12.15 -0.37
CA VAL A 61 7.04 12.94 0.01
C VAL A 61 7.86 12.24 1.09
N ILE A 62 9.20 12.31 1.00
CA ILE A 62 10.19 11.77 1.96
C ILE A 62 10.59 12.80 3.01
#